data_AF-H0EHR2-F1
#
_entry.id   AF-H0EHR2-F1
#
_cell.length_a   1.000
_cell.length_b   1.000
_cell.length_c   1.000
_cell.angle_alpha   90.00
_cell.angle_beta   90.00
_cell.angle_gamma   90.00
#
_symmetry.space_group_name_H-M   'P 1'
#
loop_
_entity.id
_entity.type
_entity.pdbx_description
1 polymer ?
#
loop_
_entity_poly.entity_id
_entity_poly.type
_entity_poly.pdbx_seq_one_letter_code
_entity_poly.pdbx_strand_id
1 'polypeptide(L)'
;MDVDHSCCVTWTVIDDVRLVLVCESIDFGPCSPVFSILVKFNGTMGEGSPYVGKGPEVDEAWHKISYDIGDQMITPEELKIIGMPESSLKVKHPQTGVEGYRVGLEVFHQLHCLNLLRQVTYKEYYTEIGNGNFASGDEELQMHTGKLVFSSN
;
A
#
# COMPACT_ATOMS: atom_id res chain seq x y z
N MET A 1 10.26 -32.57 -16.56
CA MET A 1 10.41 -31.45 -17.49
C MET A 1 9.81 -30.27 -16.77
N ASP A 2 10.69 -29.50 -16.15
CA ASP A 2 10.39 -28.46 -15.17
C ASP A 2 9.80 -27.23 -15.85
N VAL A 3 8.63 -26.79 -15.37
CA VAL A 3 8.00 -25.52 -15.76
C VAL A 3 8.51 -24.44 -14.83
N ASP A 4 9.44 -23.63 -15.33
CA ASP A 4 10.04 -22.50 -14.60
C ASP A 4 9.02 -21.34 -14.54
N HIS A 5 8.55 -21.01 -13.34
CA HIS A 5 7.52 -20.00 -13.09
C HIS A 5 8.13 -18.60 -12.98
N SER A 6 8.77 -18.12 -14.04
CA SER A 6 9.30 -16.76 -14.08
C SER A 6 8.17 -15.75 -14.35
N CYS A 7 7.66 -15.13 -13.29
CA CYS A 7 6.63 -14.10 -13.35
C CYS A 7 7.25 -12.79 -13.90
N CYS A 8 6.86 -12.36 -15.10
CA CYS A 8 7.23 -11.04 -15.63
C CYS A 8 6.27 -9.97 -15.09
N VAL A 9 6.75 -9.15 -14.16
CA VAL A 9 6.01 -8.00 -13.64
C VAL A 9 6.05 -6.87 -14.69
N THR A 10 4.90 -6.51 -15.26
CA THR A 10 4.79 -5.31 -16.11
C THR A 10 4.18 -4.16 -15.32
N TRP A 11 4.73 -2.96 -15.49
CA TRP A 11 4.32 -1.75 -14.77
C TRP A 11 3.72 -0.75 -15.77
N THR A 12 2.44 -0.41 -15.62
CA THR A 12 1.82 0.69 -16.36
C THR A 12 1.83 1.97 -15.52
N VAL A 13 2.10 3.10 -16.19
CA VAL A 13 2.12 4.44 -15.61
C VAL A 13 0.72 5.02 -15.66
N ILE A 14 0.11 5.26 -14.51
CA ILE A 14 -1.00 6.21 -14.37
C ILE A 14 -0.64 7.13 -13.20
N ASP A 15 -1.01 8.39 -13.31
CA ASP A 15 -0.43 9.58 -12.65
C ASP A 15 -0.03 9.43 -11.16
N ASP A 16 1.20 9.87 -10.87
CA ASP A 16 1.88 10.16 -9.59
C ASP A 16 1.80 9.18 -8.39
N VAL A 17 1.13 8.02 -8.53
CA VAL A 17 1.16 6.93 -7.54
C VAL A 17 1.14 5.59 -8.30
N ARG A 18 2.23 4.82 -8.23
CA ARG A 18 2.32 3.52 -8.93
C ARG A 18 2.47 2.34 -7.97
N LEU A 19 1.43 1.52 -7.86
CA LEU A 19 1.57 0.07 -7.69
C LEU A 19 0.28 -0.62 -8.17
N VAL A 20 0.33 -1.24 -9.36
CA VAL A 20 -0.69 -2.19 -9.82
C VAL A 20 0.05 -3.43 -10.32
N LEU A 21 -0.20 -4.57 -9.68
CA LEU A 21 0.22 -5.89 -10.15
C LEU A 21 -0.83 -6.37 -11.15
N VAL A 22 -0.55 -6.26 -12.45
CA VAL A 22 -1.33 -6.96 -13.48
C VAL A 22 -0.58 -8.24 -13.83
N CYS A 23 -1.08 -9.37 -13.31
CA CYS A 23 -0.68 -10.70 -13.78
C CYS A 23 -1.65 -11.10 -14.89
N GLU A 24 -1.52 -10.52 -16.08
CA GLU A 24 -2.10 -11.13 -17.27
C GLU A 24 -1.05 -12.09 -17.83
N SER A 25 -1.43 -13.36 -17.94
CA SER A 25 -0.65 -14.42 -18.55
C SER A 25 -0.18 -14.00 -19.94
N ILE A 26 1.10 -13.63 -20.07
CA ILE A 26 1.71 -13.46 -21.38
C ILE A 26 2.70 -14.59 -21.61
N ASP A 27 2.25 -15.56 -22.40
CA ASP A 27 3.09 -16.55 -23.05
C ASP A 27 4.20 -15.84 -23.83
N PHE A 28 5.45 -16.02 -23.41
CA PHE A 28 6.58 -15.58 -24.21
C PHE A 28 7.67 -16.66 -24.27
N GLY A 29 7.90 -17.13 -25.50
CA GLY A 29 9.12 -17.81 -25.89
C GLY A 29 10.37 -16.93 -25.69
N PRO A 30 11.56 -17.44 -26.02
CA PRO A 30 12.81 -16.83 -25.61
C PRO A 30 13.03 -15.49 -26.34
N CYS A 31 13.18 -14.42 -25.55
CA CYS A 31 13.45 -13.03 -25.94
C CYS A 31 12.23 -12.16 -26.35
N SER A 32 11.36 -11.84 -25.40
CA SER A 32 10.66 -10.55 -25.43
C SER A 32 11.59 -9.42 -24.94
N PRO A 33 11.52 -8.20 -25.52
CA PRO A 33 12.37 -7.09 -25.12
C PRO A 33 12.03 -6.67 -23.68
N VAL A 34 13.04 -6.69 -22.80
CA VAL A 34 12.93 -6.11 -21.46
C VAL A 34 12.69 -4.61 -21.63
N PHE A 35 11.46 -4.16 -21.38
CA PHE A 35 11.12 -2.75 -21.44
C PHE A 35 11.60 -2.06 -20.17
N SER A 36 12.80 -1.48 -20.20
CA SER A 36 13.34 -0.72 -19.08
C SER A 36 12.76 0.70 -19.08
N ILE A 37 11.81 0.97 -18.18
CA ILE A 37 11.38 2.34 -17.89
C ILE A 37 12.43 2.97 -16.96
N LEU A 38 13.21 3.92 -17.47
CA LEU A 38 14.15 4.67 -16.65
C LEU A 38 13.39 5.80 -15.94
N VAL A 39 13.09 5.60 -14.67
CA VAL A 39 12.55 6.65 -13.78
C VAL A 39 13.72 7.31 -13.06
N LYS A 40 13.90 8.63 -13.26
CA LYS A 40 14.83 9.43 -12.46
C LYS A 40 14.06 10.06 -11.31
N PHE A 41 14.36 9.62 -10.09
CA PHE A 41 13.84 10.25 -8.89
C PHE A 41 14.59 11.56 -8.63
N ASN A 42 13.85 12.61 -8.27
CA ASN A 42 14.44 13.84 -7.80
C ASN A 42 14.85 13.68 -6.33
N GLY A 43 16.13 13.42 -6.11
CA GLY A 43 16.72 13.21 -4.78
C GLY A 43 17.41 14.45 -4.21
N THR A 44 17.16 15.63 -4.78
CA THR A 44 17.79 16.87 -4.33
C THR A 44 17.34 17.17 -2.89
N MET A 45 18.28 17.21 -1.95
CA MET A 45 17.97 17.54 -0.56
C MET A 45 17.39 18.96 -0.48
N GLY A 46 16.18 19.10 0.07
CA GLY A 46 15.52 20.39 0.27
C GLY A 46 14.59 20.83 -0.85
N GLU A 47 14.49 20.12 -1.97
CA GLU A 47 13.36 20.32 -2.89
C GLU A 47 12.08 19.75 -2.25
N GLY A 48 11.01 20.56 -2.27
CA GLY A 48 9.75 20.24 -1.60
C GLY A 48 9.04 19.09 -2.29
N SER A 49 8.67 18.08 -1.52
CA SER A 49 7.73 17.03 -1.92
C SER A 49 6.36 17.34 -1.30
N PRO A 50 5.23 17.01 -1.97
CA PRO A 50 3.89 17.21 -1.43
C PRO A 50 3.64 16.42 -0.13
N TYR A 51 4.53 15.46 0.18
CA TYR A 51 4.44 14.60 1.36
C TYR A 51 5.20 15.17 2.59
N VAL A 52 5.85 16.32 2.45
CA VAL A 52 6.68 16.95 3.50
C VAL A 52 5.89 18.02 4.24
N GLY A 53 5.98 18.02 5.58
CA GLY A 53 5.35 19.04 6.42
C GLY A 53 4.13 18.52 7.17
N LYS A 54 3.24 19.45 7.54
CA LYS A 54 1.97 19.20 8.22
C LYS A 54 0.87 20.07 7.59
N GLY A 55 -0.37 19.64 7.73
CA GLY A 55 -1.54 20.39 7.27
C GLY A 55 -2.40 19.64 6.26
N PRO A 56 -3.58 20.19 5.93
CA PRO A 56 -4.61 19.49 5.15
C PRO A 56 -4.13 19.01 3.78
N GLU A 57 -3.34 19.83 3.07
CA GLU A 57 -2.81 19.49 1.74
C GLU A 57 -1.83 18.31 1.80
N VAL A 58 -0.95 18.30 2.81
CA VAL A 58 0.00 17.20 3.05
C VAL A 58 -0.75 15.93 3.47
N ASP A 59 -1.74 16.07 4.35
CA ASP A 59 -2.57 14.95 4.80
C ASP A 59 -3.40 14.36 3.65
N GLU A 60 -3.91 15.18 2.75
CA GLU A 60 -4.60 14.74 1.53
C GLU A 60 -3.64 14.01 0.57
N ALA A 61 -2.42 14.53 0.37
CA ALA A 61 -1.40 13.86 -0.44
C ALA A 61 -1.09 12.46 0.13
N TRP A 62 -0.88 12.35 1.44
CA TRP A 62 -0.69 11.05 2.10
C TRP A 62 -1.91 10.14 1.97
N HIS A 63 -3.12 10.68 2.12
CA HIS A 63 -4.36 9.89 2.02
C HIS A 63 -4.52 9.21 0.67
N LYS A 64 -4.19 9.94 -0.42
CA LYS A 64 -4.23 9.44 -1.80
C LYS A 64 -3.35 8.21 -2.01
N ILE A 65 -2.21 8.11 -1.33
CA ILE A 65 -1.25 7.02 -1.53
C ILE A 65 -1.39 5.87 -0.54
N SER A 66 -2.04 6.09 0.61
CA SER A 66 -2.13 5.07 1.67
C SER A 66 -3.53 4.52 1.89
N TYR A 67 -4.58 5.32 1.73
CA TYR A 67 -5.96 4.91 2.09
C TYR A 67 -6.92 4.89 0.90
N ASP A 68 -6.72 5.73 -0.12
CA ASP A 68 -7.63 5.83 -1.29
C ASP A 68 -7.46 4.71 -2.34
N ILE A 69 -6.71 3.66 -2.03
CA ILE A 69 -6.42 2.58 -3.00
C ILE A 69 -7.59 1.58 -3.10
N GLY A 70 -8.59 1.69 -2.21
CA GLY A 70 -9.78 0.85 -2.22
C GLY A 70 -9.53 -0.58 -1.72
N ASP A 71 -10.61 -1.27 -1.39
CA ASP A 71 -10.54 -2.66 -0.93
C ASP A 71 -10.10 -3.56 -2.07
N GLN A 72 -8.97 -4.26 -1.86
CA GLN A 72 -8.52 -5.31 -2.76
C GLN A 72 -9.26 -6.59 -2.38
N MET A 73 -9.80 -7.27 -3.38
CA MET A 73 -10.61 -8.47 -3.19
C MET A 73 -10.12 -9.58 -4.11
N ILE A 74 -10.03 -10.79 -3.58
CA ILE A 74 -9.69 -12.00 -4.34
C ILE A 74 -10.82 -13.03 -4.24
N THR A 75 -10.84 -13.97 -5.17
CA THR A 75 -11.83 -15.06 -5.17
C THR A 75 -11.48 -16.16 -4.15
N PRO A 76 -12.43 -17.05 -3.81
CA PRO A 76 -12.14 -18.23 -3.00
C PRO A 76 -11.06 -19.15 -3.60
N GLU A 77 -10.96 -19.23 -4.92
CA GLU A 77 -9.94 -20.02 -5.61
C GLU A 77 -8.54 -19.40 -5.41
N GLU A 78 -8.43 -18.09 -5.53
CA GLU A 78 -7.20 -17.34 -5.28
C GLU A 78 -6.76 -17.42 -3.81
N LEU A 79 -7.71 -17.38 -2.87
CA LEU A 79 -7.44 -17.54 -1.44
C LEU A 79 -6.74 -18.89 -1.14
N LYS A 80 -7.19 -19.96 -1.82
CA LYS A 80 -6.59 -21.30 -1.70
C LYS A 80 -5.18 -21.35 -2.28
N ILE A 81 -4.93 -20.63 -3.38
CA ILE A 81 -3.59 -20.54 -3.99
C ILE A 81 -2.61 -19.87 -3.03
N ILE A 82 -3.02 -18.80 -2.34
CA ILE A 82 -2.16 -18.08 -1.37
C ILE A 82 -2.13 -18.73 0.01
N GLY A 83 -2.81 -19.87 0.20
CA GLY A 83 -2.77 -20.65 1.43
C GLY A 83 -3.37 -19.95 2.67
N MET A 84 -4.29 -19.00 2.47
CA MET A 84 -4.94 -18.27 3.57
C MET A 84 -6.21 -19.00 4.04
N PRO A 85 -6.58 -18.86 5.33
CA PRO A 85 -7.74 -19.57 5.87
C PRO A 85 -9.06 -19.00 5.34
N GLU A 86 -10.05 -19.86 5.11
CA GLU A 86 -11.40 -19.45 4.67
C GLU A 86 -12.18 -18.64 5.73
N SER A 87 -11.66 -18.55 6.95
CA SER A 87 -12.12 -17.64 8.02
C SER A 87 -11.67 -16.19 7.80
N SER A 88 -10.90 -15.90 6.75
CA SER A 88 -10.51 -14.55 6.37
C SER A 88 -11.72 -13.65 6.11
N LEU A 89 -11.54 -12.34 6.29
CA LEU A 89 -12.61 -11.37 6.15
C LEU A 89 -13.20 -11.39 4.73
N LYS A 90 -14.52 -11.55 4.64
CA LYS A 90 -15.26 -11.49 3.37
C LYS A 90 -15.79 -10.10 3.10
N VAL A 91 -15.76 -9.72 1.83
CA VAL A 91 -16.31 -8.45 1.33
C VAL A 91 -17.12 -8.70 0.06
N LYS A 92 -18.04 -7.78 -0.24
CA LYS A 92 -18.79 -7.81 -1.50
C LYS A 92 -18.25 -6.73 -2.41
N HIS A 93 -17.97 -7.09 -3.66
CA HIS A 93 -17.54 -6.13 -4.65
C HIS A 93 -18.63 -5.06 -4.83
N PRO A 94 -18.31 -3.76 -4.70
CA PRO A 94 -19.32 -2.69 -4.62
C PRO A 94 -20.16 -2.55 -5.88
N GLN A 95 -19.63 -2.95 -7.04
CA GLN A 95 -20.32 -2.82 -8.33
C GLN A 95 -21.00 -4.11 -8.79
N THR A 96 -20.42 -5.29 -8.47
CA THR A 96 -20.87 -6.57 -9.02
C THR A 96 -21.60 -7.43 -7.98
N GLY A 97 -21.48 -7.10 -6.69
CA GLY A 97 -22.09 -7.83 -5.59
C GLY A 97 -21.48 -9.21 -5.31
N VAL A 98 -20.47 -9.61 -6.08
CA VAL A 98 -19.75 -10.87 -5.92
C VAL A 98 -19.05 -10.87 -4.55
N GLU A 99 -19.23 -11.95 -3.80
CA GLU A 99 -18.55 -12.16 -2.54
C GLU A 99 -17.14 -12.70 -2.79
N GLY A 100 -16.16 -12.07 -2.14
CA GLY A 100 -14.77 -12.51 -2.15
C GLY A 100 -14.11 -12.24 -0.80
N TYR A 101 -12.80 -12.41 -0.76
CA TYR A 101 -12.01 -12.22 0.44
C TYR A 101 -11.22 -10.91 0.35
N ARG A 102 -11.24 -10.12 1.42
CA ARG A 102 -10.48 -8.89 1.51
C ARG A 102 -9.01 -9.23 1.66
N VAL A 103 -8.17 -8.62 0.84
CA VAL A 103 -6.72 -8.65 0.97
C VAL A 103 -6.18 -7.23 1.00
N GLY A 104 -4.97 -7.08 1.53
CA GLY A 104 -4.25 -5.83 1.54
C GLY A 104 -2.81 -6.08 1.13
N LEU A 105 -2.27 -5.24 0.25
CA LEU A 105 -0.83 -5.23 0.03
C LEU A 105 -0.17 -4.57 1.23
N GLU A 106 0.81 -5.25 1.81
CA GLU A 106 1.48 -4.80 3.03
C GLU A 106 2.15 -3.42 2.87
N VAL A 107 2.49 -3.02 1.64
CA VAL A 107 3.02 -1.68 1.35
C VAL A 107 2.11 -0.55 1.85
N PHE A 108 0.79 -0.72 1.85
CA PHE A 108 -0.12 0.32 2.33
C PHE A 108 -0.10 0.45 3.86
N HIS A 109 0.06 -0.65 4.58
CA HIS A 109 0.32 -0.61 6.02
C HIS A 109 1.65 0.09 6.32
N GLN A 110 2.69 -0.18 5.53
CA GLN A 110 3.98 0.51 5.67
C GLN A 110 3.86 2.02 5.41
N LEU A 111 3.12 2.43 4.37
CA LEU A 111 2.85 3.85 4.10
C LEU A 111 2.02 4.52 5.19
N HIS A 112 1.01 3.83 5.72
CA HIS A 112 0.23 4.28 6.87
C HIS A 112 1.13 4.58 8.08
N CYS A 113 1.99 3.62 8.41
CA CYS A 113 2.95 3.73 9.51
C CYS A 113 3.99 4.83 9.29
N LEU A 114 4.48 4.99 8.05
CA LEU A 114 5.40 6.07 7.69
C LEU A 114 4.74 7.45 7.83
N ASN A 115 3.48 7.58 7.42
CA ASN A 115 2.71 8.79 7.64
C ASN A 115 2.51 9.08 9.13
N LEU A 116 2.24 8.07 9.94
CA LEU A 116 2.12 8.22 11.39
C LEU A 116 3.44 8.74 11.99
N LEU A 117 4.58 8.20 11.59
CA LEU A 117 5.89 8.71 12.01
C LEU A 117 6.09 10.18 11.65
N ARG A 118 5.73 10.59 10.43
CA ARG A 118 5.73 12.00 10.04
C ARG A 118 4.85 12.83 10.99
N GLN A 119 3.62 12.40 11.25
CA GLN A 119 2.70 13.12 12.13
C GLN A 119 3.24 13.28 13.56
N VAL A 120 3.96 12.28 14.07
CA VAL A 120 4.63 12.35 15.39
C VAL A 120 5.70 13.44 15.44
N THR A 121 6.40 13.73 14.33
CA THR A 121 7.35 14.86 14.27
C THR A 121 6.66 16.24 14.37
N TYR A 122 5.33 16.27 14.23
CA TYR A 122 4.47 17.44 14.39
C TYR A 122 3.41 17.21 15.48
N LYS A 123 3.78 16.51 16.57
CA LYS A 123 2.86 16.04 17.62
C LYS A 123 1.90 17.11 18.10
N GLU A 124 2.38 18.32 18.42
CA GLU A 124 1.54 19.40 18.97
C GLU A 124 0.36 19.73 18.05
N TYR A 125 0.63 19.80 16.74
CA TYR A 125 -0.40 20.10 15.74
C TYR A 125 -1.45 18.99 15.64
N TYR A 126 -1.02 17.72 15.59
CA TYR A 126 -1.94 16.60 15.43
C TYR A 126 -2.68 16.25 16.73
N THR A 127 -2.07 16.52 17.89
CA THR A 127 -2.75 16.43 19.19
C THR A 127 -3.83 17.50 19.33
N GLU A 128 -3.60 18.74 18.88
CA GLU A 128 -4.63 19.80 18.90
C GLU A 128 -5.84 19.49 18.03
N ILE A 129 -5.63 18.87 16.86
CA ILE A 129 -6.71 18.49 15.95
C ILE A 129 -7.50 17.27 16.46
N GLY A 130 -6.86 16.44 17.29
CA GLY A 130 -7.53 15.38 18.05
C GLY A 130 -8.16 14.29 17.18
N ASN A 131 -7.57 13.98 16.02
CA ASN A 131 -8.09 12.98 15.09
C ASN A 131 -7.25 11.69 15.05
N GLY A 132 -7.91 10.57 14.73
CA GLY A 132 -7.26 9.27 14.50
C GLY A 132 -6.38 8.80 15.65
N ASN A 133 -5.16 8.37 15.33
CA ASN A 133 -4.18 7.79 16.27
C ASN A 133 -3.70 8.76 17.38
N PHE A 134 -4.03 10.06 17.27
CA PHE A 134 -3.70 11.07 18.28
C PHE A 134 -4.85 11.36 19.25
N ALA A 135 -6.06 10.87 18.97
CA ALA A 135 -7.23 11.04 19.82
C ALA A 135 -7.21 10.11 21.05
N SER A 136 -6.59 8.94 20.91
CA SER A 136 -6.62 7.88 21.92
C SER A 136 -5.58 8.02 23.05
N GLY A 137 -4.77 9.09 23.03
CA GLY A 137 -3.74 9.36 24.03
C GLY A 137 -2.37 8.74 23.72
N ASP A 138 -1.38 9.10 24.54
CA ASP A 138 0.05 8.87 24.27
C ASP A 138 0.45 7.38 24.26
N GLU A 139 -0.22 6.53 25.05
CA GLU A 139 0.11 5.10 25.16
C GLU A 139 -0.26 4.33 23.87
N GLU A 140 -1.43 4.60 23.29
CA GLU A 140 -1.86 3.98 22.05
C GLU A 140 -1.00 4.44 20.87
N LEU A 141 -0.65 5.73 20.84
CA LEU A 141 0.29 6.27 19.86
C LEU A 141 1.68 5.62 19.98
N GLN A 142 2.13 5.35 21.21
CA GLN A 142 3.40 4.67 21.46
C GLN A 142 3.35 3.19 21.03
N MET A 143 2.21 2.52 21.19
CA MET A 143 2.05 1.15 20.70
C MET A 143 2.17 1.07 19.18
N HIS A 144 1.56 2.02 18.45
CA HIS A 144 1.61 2.05 16.99
C HIS A 144 2.99 2.44 16.46
N THR A 145 3.69 3.35 17.12
CA THR A 145 5.04 3.79 16.73
C THR A 145 6.14 2.82 17.17
N GLY A 146 5.91 2.03 18.23
CA GLY A 146 6.85 1.01 18.70
C GLY A 146 6.83 -0.30 17.92
N LYS A 147 5.73 -0.60 17.21
CA LYS A 147 5.53 -1.87 16.45
C LYS A 147 5.91 -1.78 14.97
N LEU A 148 6.72 -0.80 14.57
CA LEU A 148 7.16 -0.60 13.19
C LEU A 148 8.08 -1.71 12.65
N VAL A 149 8.40 -2.71 13.46
CA VAL A 149 9.19 -3.87 13.05
C VAL A 149 8.23 -4.95 12.59
N PHE A 150 8.35 -5.33 11.32
CA PHE A 150 7.70 -6.50 10.70
C PHE A 150 7.52 -7.60 11.74
N SER A 151 6.27 -7.88 12.11
CA SER A 151 5.98 -9.02 12.97
C SER A 151 6.30 -10.28 12.16
N SER A 152 7.52 -10.79 12.32
CA SER A 152 7.88 -12.12 11.86
C SER A 152 6.97 -13.11 12.58
N ASN A 153 6.23 -13.86 11.80
CA ASN A 153 5.45 -15.01 12.26
C ASN A 153 6.38 -16.11 12.77
#